data_AF-A0A2S7KTD5-F1
#
_entry.id   AF-A0A2S7KTD5-F1
#
_cell.length_a   1.000
_cell.length_b   1.000
_cell.length_c   1.000
_cell.angle_alpha   90.00
_cell.angle_beta   90.00
_cell.angle_gamma   90.00
#
_symmetry.space_group_name_H-M   'P 1'
#
loop_
_entity.id
_entity.type
_entity.pdbx_description
1 polymer ?
#
loop_
_entity_poly.entity_id
_entity_poly.type
_entity_poly.pdbx_seq_one_letter_code
_entity_poly.pdbx_strand_id
1 'polypeptide(L)'
;MLSLFTTSTIVAQNNRNTVEQIGQNNYSVVVQQGLENKSIVRQQGQQNVSNVLQLQSIGSYSRVEQEGSGNNSLVIQEADLLSRSIVRQEGQSNISVVRQLAGSSNLSEVIQRGANNNSDVLQALGTGNRSLVDQSGMANVSTVIQGSLTAGRTSNFNRSQVIQRGSGNTSMVTQFDQ
;
A
#
# COMPACT_ATOMS: atom_id res chain seq x y z
N MET A 1 23.83 -17.23 -6.39
CA MET A 1 22.89 -18.13 -5.70
C MET A 1 21.59 -17.34 -5.51
N LEU A 2 20.51 -17.74 -6.18
CA LEU A 2 19.22 -17.05 -6.16
C LEU A 2 18.46 -17.53 -4.91
N SER A 3 18.41 -16.72 -3.85
CA SER A 3 17.61 -17.04 -2.67
C SER A 3 16.25 -16.38 -2.80
N LEU A 4 15.25 -17.21 -3.13
CA LEU A 4 13.84 -16.85 -3.21
C LEU A 4 13.20 -17.18 -1.86
N PHE A 5 12.82 -16.17 -1.08
CA PHE A 5 12.01 -16.36 0.14
C PHE A 5 10.66 -15.70 -0.06
N THR A 6 9.72 -16.48 -0.60
CA THR A 6 8.30 -16.11 -0.65
C THR A 6 7.55 -16.93 0.39
N THR A 7 6.70 -16.27 1.18
CA THR A 7 5.76 -16.96 2.08
C THR A 7 4.38 -16.44 1.79
N SER A 8 3.52 -17.30 1.24
CA SER A 8 2.11 -16.99 0.99
C SER A 8 1.24 -17.89 1.85
N THR A 9 0.39 -17.31 2.68
CA THR A 9 -0.60 -18.04 3.47
C THR A 9 -1.99 -17.60 3.00
N ILE A 10 -2.71 -18.53 2.36
CA ILE A 10 -4.08 -18.33 1.91
C ILE A 10 -4.98 -19.16 2.83
N VAL A 11 -5.88 -18.51 3.56
CA VAL A 11 -6.92 -19.19 4.31
C VAL A 11 -8.27 -18.59 3.88
N ALA A 12 -9.07 -19.39 3.15
CA ALA A 12 -10.43 -19.14 2.62
C ALA A 12 -10.58 -18.88 1.09
N GLN A 13 -11.86 -18.91 0.68
CA GLN A 13 -12.46 -19.23 -0.62
C GLN A 13 -12.04 -18.28 -1.77
N ASN A 14 -11.53 -18.83 -2.87
CA ASN A 14 -11.22 -18.13 -4.14
C ASN A 14 -10.24 -16.93 -4.08
N ASN A 15 -9.41 -16.82 -3.04
CA ASN A 15 -8.34 -15.81 -3.02
C ASN A 15 -7.24 -16.14 -4.05
N ARG A 16 -6.68 -15.12 -4.70
CA ARG A 16 -5.55 -15.24 -5.64
C ARG A 16 -4.39 -14.36 -5.22
N ASN A 17 -3.22 -14.98 -4.99
CA ASN A 17 -1.96 -14.25 -4.89
C ASN A 17 -1.06 -14.51 -6.10
N THR A 18 -0.20 -13.57 -6.43
CA THR A 18 0.88 -13.73 -7.39
C THR A 18 2.08 -12.96 -6.90
N VAL A 19 3.20 -13.64 -6.66
CA VAL A 19 4.44 -13.03 -6.22
C VAL A 19 5.53 -13.33 -7.24
N GLU A 20 6.09 -12.28 -7.84
CA GLU A 20 7.18 -12.35 -8.80
C GLU A 20 8.40 -11.60 -8.23
N GLN A 21 9.54 -12.29 -8.11
CA GLN A 21 10.78 -11.71 -7.59
C GLN A 21 11.92 -11.95 -8.58
N ILE A 22 12.56 -10.87 -9.03
CA ILE A 22 13.70 -10.88 -9.93
C ILE A 22 14.86 -10.17 -9.23
N GLY A 23 15.98 -10.87 -9.03
CA GLY A 23 17.20 -10.32 -8.40
C GLY A 23 17.60 -11.05 -7.11
N GLN A 24 18.23 -10.36 -6.15
CA GLN A 24 18.86 -10.99 -4.98
C GLN A 24 18.25 -10.51 -3.67
N ASN A 25 18.00 -11.44 -2.73
CA ASN A 25 17.56 -11.15 -1.36
C ASN A 25 16.25 -10.33 -1.26
N ASN A 26 15.35 -10.43 -2.26
CA ASN A 26 14.02 -9.85 -2.14
C ASN A 26 13.17 -10.73 -1.21
N TYR A 27 12.39 -10.09 -0.35
CA TYR A 27 11.51 -10.76 0.61
C TYR A 27 10.07 -10.31 0.39
N SER A 28 9.15 -11.27 0.29
CA SER A 28 7.73 -10.98 0.14
C SER A 28 6.87 -11.91 0.98
N VAL A 29 5.96 -11.32 1.76
CA VAL A 29 4.91 -12.02 2.49
C VAL A 29 3.55 -11.55 2.01
N VAL A 30 2.68 -12.51 1.70
CA VAL A 30 1.28 -12.24 1.36
C VAL A 30 0.39 -13.12 2.22
N VAL A 31 -0.44 -12.48 3.04
CA VAL A 31 -1.45 -13.14 3.87
C VAL A 31 -2.83 -12.70 3.39
N GLN A 32 -3.66 -13.66 2.97
CA GLN A 32 -5.04 -13.41 2.56
C GLN A 32 -5.98 -14.24 3.42
N GLN A 33 -6.79 -13.55 4.22
CA GLN A 33 -7.85 -14.11 5.04
C GLN A 33 -9.15 -13.37 4.69
N GLY A 34 -10.08 -14.05 4.00
CA GLY A 34 -11.29 -13.43 3.49
C GLY A 34 -11.78 -14.09 2.20
N LEU A 35 -12.63 -13.40 1.44
CA LEU A 35 -13.27 -13.95 0.23
C LEU A 35 -12.84 -13.16 -1.02
N GLU A 36 -12.48 -13.87 -2.10
CA GLU A 36 -12.20 -13.28 -3.43
C GLU A 36 -11.15 -12.16 -3.46
N ASN A 37 -10.23 -12.13 -2.50
CA ASN A 37 -9.17 -11.14 -2.47
C ASN A 37 -8.09 -11.46 -3.51
N LYS A 38 -7.51 -10.41 -4.08
CA LYS A 38 -6.40 -10.51 -5.03
C LYS A 38 -5.20 -9.71 -4.57
N SER A 39 -4.04 -10.33 -4.58
CA SER A 39 -2.76 -9.69 -4.30
C SER A 39 -1.75 -9.97 -5.40
N ILE A 40 -1.07 -8.92 -5.87
CA ILE A 40 0.05 -9.02 -6.81
C ILE A 40 1.25 -8.32 -6.18
N VAL A 41 2.36 -9.02 -6.03
CA VAL A 41 3.64 -8.45 -5.63
C VAL A 41 4.66 -8.71 -6.72
N ARG A 42 5.31 -7.65 -7.22
CA ARG A 42 6.43 -7.73 -8.16
C ARG A 42 7.62 -6.98 -7.58
N GLN A 43 8.74 -7.67 -7.36
CA GLN A 43 9.97 -7.08 -6.87
C GLN A 43 11.11 -7.32 -7.86
N GLN A 44 11.74 -6.26 -8.33
CA GLN A 44 12.85 -6.29 -9.28
C GLN A 44 14.05 -5.54 -8.68
N GLY A 45 15.17 -6.24 -8.49
CA GLY A 45 16.41 -5.69 -7.94
C GLY A 45 16.85 -6.39 -6.67
N GLN A 46 17.36 -5.66 -5.68
CA GLN A 46 18.03 -6.25 -4.51
C GLN A 46 17.40 -5.81 -3.20
N GLN A 47 17.29 -6.72 -2.23
CA GLN A 47 16.87 -6.42 -0.85
C GLN A 47 15.53 -5.68 -0.72
N ASN A 48 14.63 -5.82 -1.70
CA ASN A 48 13.29 -5.22 -1.59
C ASN A 48 12.42 -6.07 -0.66
N VAL A 49 11.60 -5.41 0.16
CA VAL A 49 10.71 -6.02 1.15
C VAL A 49 9.28 -5.62 0.88
N SER A 50 8.39 -6.60 0.72
CA SER A 50 6.95 -6.36 0.51
C SER A 50 6.12 -7.24 1.44
N ASN A 51 5.31 -6.62 2.29
CA ASN A 51 4.35 -7.32 3.13
C ASN A 51 2.92 -6.88 2.76
N VAL A 52 2.08 -7.84 2.38
CA VAL A 52 0.68 -7.60 2.06
C VAL A 52 -0.20 -8.45 2.96
N LEU A 53 -1.09 -7.79 3.69
CA LEU A 53 -2.06 -8.42 4.59
C LEU A 53 -3.47 -7.99 4.16
N GLN A 54 -4.27 -8.94 3.68
CA GLN A 54 -5.69 -8.74 3.38
C GLN A 54 -6.49 -9.56 4.39
N LEU A 55 -6.86 -8.96 5.51
CA LEU A 55 -7.50 -9.62 6.65
C LEU A 55 -8.99 -9.30 6.70
N GLN A 56 -9.83 -10.32 6.87
CA GLN A 56 -11.30 -10.22 6.87
C GLN A 56 -11.86 -9.39 5.71
N SER A 57 -11.15 -9.33 4.59
CA SER A 57 -11.50 -8.51 3.43
C SER A 57 -12.31 -9.29 2.41
N ILE A 58 -13.16 -8.61 1.64
CA ILE A 58 -13.98 -9.23 0.60
C ILE A 58 -13.77 -8.48 -0.72
N GLY A 59 -13.30 -9.20 -1.75
CA GLY A 59 -13.06 -8.66 -3.09
C GLY A 59 -11.98 -7.57 -3.14
N SER A 60 -11.12 -7.47 -2.13
CA SER A 60 -10.09 -6.43 -2.05
C SER A 60 -8.90 -6.75 -2.94
N TYR A 61 -8.33 -5.71 -3.55
CA TYR A 61 -7.19 -5.81 -4.46
C TYR A 61 -5.98 -5.08 -3.89
N SER A 62 -4.83 -5.74 -3.91
CA SER A 62 -3.53 -5.14 -3.60
C SER A 62 -2.54 -5.37 -4.74
N ARG A 63 -1.79 -4.33 -5.09
CA ARG A 63 -0.64 -4.42 -5.99
C ARG A 63 0.55 -3.71 -5.37
N VAL A 64 1.66 -4.43 -5.25
CA VAL A 64 2.95 -3.87 -4.85
C VAL A 64 3.94 -4.10 -5.98
N GLU A 65 4.58 -3.03 -6.44
CA GLU A 65 5.68 -3.05 -7.39
C GLU A 65 6.88 -2.32 -6.80
N GLN A 66 8.01 -3.01 -6.69
CA GLN A 66 9.26 -2.45 -6.21
C GLN A 66 10.35 -2.67 -7.22
N GLU A 67 10.92 -1.59 -7.75
CA GLU A 67 12.05 -1.62 -8.67
C GLU A 67 13.25 -0.88 -8.07
N GLY A 68 14.40 -1.54 -7.99
CA GLY A 68 15.64 -1.00 -7.45
C GLY A 68 16.12 -1.73 -6.21
N SER A 69 16.63 -0.98 -5.22
CA SER A 69 17.32 -1.58 -4.06
C SER A 69 16.73 -1.13 -2.73
N GLY A 70 16.49 -2.07 -1.81
CA GLY A 70 16.13 -1.77 -0.43
C GLY A 70 14.78 -1.07 -0.24
N ASN A 71 13.88 -1.12 -1.23
CA ASN A 71 12.55 -0.54 -1.07
C ASN A 71 11.72 -1.40 -0.11
N ASN A 72 10.92 -0.77 0.74
CA ASN A 72 10.06 -1.44 1.72
C ASN A 72 8.62 -0.97 1.58
N SER A 73 7.68 -1.92 1.46
CA SER A 73 6.26 -1.65 1.39
C SER A 73 5.48 -2.53 2.35
N LEU A 74 4.52 -1.92 3.04
CA LEU A 74 3.50 -2.61 3.83
C LEU A 74 2.12 -2.19 3.34
N VAL A 75 1.32 -3.16 2.91
CA VAL A 75 -0.08 -2.96 2.54
C VAL A 75 -0.95 -3.77 3.50
N ILE A 76 -1.84 -3.10 4.22
CA ILE A 76 -2.84 -3.72 5.09
C ILE A 76 -4.22 -3.30 4.60
N GLN A 77 -5.04 -4.27 4.23
CA GLN A 77 -6.47 -4.11 3.95
C GLN A 77 -7.20 -4.97 4.98
N GLU A 78 -7.84 -4.35 5.97
CA GLU A 78 -8.48 -5.04 7.08
C GLU A 78 -9.97 -4.71 7.14
N ALA A 79 -10.81 -5.76 7.22
CA ALA A 79 -12.28 -5.63 7.21
C ALA A 79 -12.80 -4.79 6.04
N ASP A 80 -12.10 -4.84 4.90
CA ASP A 80 -12.30 -3.94 3.78
C ASP A 80 -13.11 -4.61 2.67
N LEU A 81 -14.02 -3.86 2.05
CA LEU A 81 -14.92 -4.37 1.01
C LEU A 81 -14.66 -3.68 -0.33
N LEU A 82 -14.20 -4.44 -1.33
CA LEU A 82 -13.95 -3.98 -2.71
C LEU A 82 -12.93 -2.84 -2.83
N SER A 83 -12.04 -2.70 -1.86
CA SER A 83 -11.04 -1.63 -1.86
C SER A 83 -9.77 -2.03 -2.60
N ARG A 84 -9.05 -1.03 -3.08
CA ARG A 84 -7.85 -1.18 -3.89
C ARG A 84 -6.69 -0.39 -3.29
N SER A 85 -5.56 -1.07 -3.12
CA SER A 85 -4.28 -0.48 -2.74
C SER A 85 -3.23 -0.75 -3.81
N ILE A 86 -2.57 0.29 -4.28
CA ILE A 86 -1.50 0.22 -5.27
C ILE A 86 -0.28 0.96 -4.71
N VAL A 87 0.84 0.26 -4.58
CA VAL A 87 2.13 0.81 -4.17
C VAL A 87 3.14 0.55 -5.28
N ARG A 88 3.76 1.62 -5.80
CA ARG A 88 4.86 1.54 -6.77
C ARG A 88 6.06 2.34 -6.25
N GLN A 89 7.16 1.65 -6.00
CA GLN A 89 8.41 2.22 -5.52
C GLN A 89 9.52 1.98 -6.54
N GLU A 90 10.15 3.05 -6.99
CA GLU A 90 11.19 3.03 -8.01
C GLU A 90 12.42 3.78 -7.48
N GLY A 91 13.56 3.09 -7.34
CA GLY A 91 14.81 3.65 -6.85
C GLY A 91 15.31 2.96 -5.59
N GLN A 92 15.77 3.72 -4.60
CA GLN A 92 16.52 3.20 -3.45
C GLN A 92 15.87 3.55 -2.10
N SER A 93 15.71 2.56 -1.23
CA SER A 93 15.31 2.77 0.17
C SER A 93 14.02 3.59 0.35
N ASN A 94 13.08 3.50 -0.59
CA ASN A 94 11.77 4.12 -0.41
C ASN A 94 10.92 3.28 0.55
N ILE A 95 10.12 3.93 1.39
CA ILE A 95 9.24 3.30 2.38
C ILE A 95 7.80 3.74 2.10
N SER A 96 6.89 2.78 1.99
CA SER A 96 5.47 3.04 1.79
C SER A 96 4.63 2.16 2.70
N VAL A 97 3.79 2.78 3.52
CA VAL A 97 2.80 2.11 4.35
C VAL A 97 1.42 2.53 3.87
N VAL A 98 0.58 1.58 3.49
CA VAL A 98 -0.82 1.80 3.14
C VAL A 98 -1.69 0.95 4.04
N ARG A 99 -2.61 1.59 4.76
CA ARG A 99 -3.62 0.96 5.62
C ARG A 99 -5.01 1.39 5.17
N GLN A 100 -5.82 0.43 4.72
CA GLN A 100 -7.24 0.63 4.46
C GLN A 100 -8.02 -0.21 5.48
N LEU A 101 -8.73 0.44 6.40
CA LEU A 101 -9.34 -0.18 7.58
C LEU A 101 -10.85 0.02 7.60
N ALA A 102 -11.62 -1.06 7.62
CA ALA A 102 -13.08 -1.06 7.75
C ALA A 102 -13.76 -0.07 6.78
N GLY A 103 -13.29 -0.06 5.53
CA GLY A 103 -13.78 0.80 4.45
C GLY A 103 -14.57 0.03 3.40
N SER A 104 -15.10 0.77 2.42
CA SER A 104 -15.63 0.16 1.22
C SER A 104 -15.26 0.96 -0.02
N SER A 105 -14.86 0.28 -1.10
CA SER A 105 -14.54 0.92 -2.39
C SER A 105 -13.49 2.03 -2.29
N ASN A 106 -12.58 1.95 -1.32
CA ASN A 106 -11.52 2.93 -1.15
C ASN A 106 -10.39 2.64 -2.14
N LEU A 107 -9.76 3.69 -2.65
CA LEU A 107 -8.61 3.63 -3.54
C LEU A 107 -7.43 4.37 -2.91
N SER A 108 -6.34 3.65 -2.68
CA SER A 108 -5.06 4.24 -2.30
C SER A 108 -4.02 3.94 -3.37
N GLU A 109 -3.35 4.99 -3.84
CA GLU A 109 -2.26 4.89 -4.80
C GLU A 109 -1.05 5.66 -4.28
N VAL A 110 0.06 4.94 -4.06
CA VAL A 110 1.34 5.52 -3.66
C VAL A 110 2.38 5.25 -4.75
N ILE A 111 2.96 6.32 -5.27
CA ILE A 111 4.03 6.31 -6.25
C ILE A 111 5.23 7.04 -5.65
N GLN A 112 6.35 6.35 -5.50
CA GLN A 112 7.61 6.92 -5.01
C GLN A 112 8.70 6.69 -6.05
N ARG A 113 9.32 7.76 -6.52
CA ARG A 113 10.45 7.73 -7.46
C ARG A 113 11.67 8.44 -6.86
N GLY A 114 12.81 7.77 -6.82
CA GLY A 114 14.06 8.32 -6.28
C GLY A 114 14.52 7.61 -5.03
N ALA A 115 15.02 8.34 -4.04
CA ALA A 115 15.66 7.73 -2.88
C ALA A 115 15.13 8.23 -1.53
N ASN A 116 14.99 7.34 -0.56
CA ASN A 116 14.59 7.65 0.82
C ASN A 116 13.25 8.38 0.95
N ASN A 117 12.32 8.23 0.00
CA ASN A 117 10.98 8.79 0.16
C ASN A 117 10.17 7.93 1.14
N ASN A 118 9.39 8.58 2.00
CA ASN A 118 8.53 7.94 2.99
C ASN A 118 7.07 8.38 2.78
N SER A 119 6.15 7.43 2.71
CA SER A 119 4.72 7.64 2.58
C SER A 119 3.97 6.79 3.60
N ASP A 120 3.06 7.42 4.34
CA ASP A 120 2.08 6.75 5.19
C ASP A 120 0.68 7.19 4.77
N VAL A 121 -0.11 6.24 4.26
CA VAL A 121 -1.51 6.45 3.88
C VAL A 121 -2.41 5.61 4.79
N LEU A 122 -3.32 6.28 5.47
CA LEU A 122 -4.40 5.68 6.25
C LEU A 122 -5.75 6.09 5.67
N GLN A 123 -6.55 5.11 5.25
CA GLN A 123 -7.95 5.27 4.88
C GLN A 123 -8.85 4.45 5.82
N ALA A 124 -9.61 5.08 6.71
CA ALA A 124 -10.37 4.38 7.75
C ALA A 124 -11.87 4.73 7.77
N LEU A 125 -12.74 3.76 8.08
CA LEU A 125 -14.18 3.98 8.36
C LEU A 125 -14.90 4.88 7.33
N GLY A 126 -14.71 4.56 6.05
CA GLY A 126 -15.16 5.42 4.95
C GLY A 126 -15.41 4.68 3.65
N THR A 127 -16.33 5.21 2.84
CA THR A 127 -16.71 4.66 1.53
C THR A 127 -16.23 5.55 0.39
N GLY A 128 -15.56 4.98 -0.62
CA GLY A 128 -15.20 5.70 -1.85
C GLY A 128 -14.11 6.75 -1.68
N ASN A 129 -13.30 6.69 -0.63
CA ASN A 129 -12.18 7.60 -0.42
C ASN A 129 -11.06 7.30 -1.41
N ARG A 130 -10.46 8.35 -1.98
CA ARG A 130 -9.34 8.27 -2.90
C ARG A 130 -8.13 9.04 -2.36
N SER A 131 -7.03 8.33 -2.17
CA SER A 131 -5.72 8.90 -1.85
C SER A 131 -4.76 8.67 -3.01
N LEU A 132 -4.05 9.73 -3.40
CA LEU A 132 -2.93 9.67 -4.32
C LEU A 132 -1.72 10.35 -3.69
N VAL A 133 -0.62 9.62 -3.56
CA VAL A 133 0.69 10.15 -3.17
C VAL A 133 1.65 9.94 -4.34
N ASP A 134 2.21 11.01 -4.90
CA ASP A 134 3.29 10.99 -5.89
C ASP A 134 4.49 11.77 -5.34
N GLN A 135 5.53 11.05 -4.91
CA GLN A 135 6.77 11.62 -4.41
C GLN A 135 7.89 11.35 -5.41
N SER A 136 8.53 12.40 -5.93
CA SER A 136 9.71 12.29 -6.76
C SER A 136 10.88 13.09 -6.22
N GLY A 137 12.06 12.47 -6.17
CA GLY A 137 13.29 13.07 -5.65
C GLY A 137 13.79 12.34 -4.41
N MET A 138 14.35 13.09 -3.45
CA MET A 138 15.04 12.48 -2.30
C MET A 138 14.41 12.89 -0.96
N ALA A 139 14.30 11.96 -0.02
CA ALA A 139 13.91 12.27 1.36
C ALA A 139 12.56 13.01 1.50
N ASN A 140 11.60 12.80 0.59
CA ASN A 140 10.27 13.38 0.75
C ASN A 140 9.46 12.55 1.75
N VAL A 141 8.73 13.21 2.64
CA VAL A 141 7.84 12.58 3.63
C VAL A 141 6.41 13.01 3.36
N SER A 142 5.50 12.05 3.27
CA SER A 142 4.08 12.30 3.12
C SER A 142 3.27 11.47 4.11
N THR A 143 2.27 12.10 4.69
CA THR A 143 1.26 11.45 5.51
C THR A 143 -0.11 11.83 4.98
N VAL A 144 -0.93 10.84 4.65
CA VAL A 144 -2.31 11.03 4.21
C VAL A 144 -3.22 10.27 5.16
N ILE A 145 -4.15 10.97 5.78
CA ILE A 145 -5.17 10.39 6.65
C ILE A 145 -6.53 10.82 6.08
N GLN A 146 -7.31 9.86 5.59
CA GLN A 146 -8.69 10.07 5.17
C GLN A 146 -9.60 9.12 5.92
N GLY A 147 -10.65 9.62 6.56
CA GLY A 147 -11.51 8.71 7.32
C GLY A 147 -11.89 9.24 8.68
N SER A 148 -12.99 8.74 9.22
CA SER A 148 -13.31 8.98 10.62
C SER A 148 -12.46 8.08 11.51
N LEU A 149 -11.91 8.61 12.61
CA LEU A 149 -11.35 7.81 13.70
C LEU A 149 -12.38 7.49 14.79
N THR A 150 -13.63 7.98 14.63
CA THR A 150 -14.72 7.80 15.59
C THR A 150 -15.74 6.80 15.04
N ALA A 151 -15.97 5.71 15.78
CA ALA A 151 -17.03 4.75 15.46
C ALA A 151 -18.39 5.46 15.37
N GLY A 152 -19.13 5.23 14.28
CA GLY A 152 -20.44 5.83 14.05
C GLY A 152 -20.45 7.09 13.17
N ARG A 153 -19.29 7.64 12.79
CA ARG A 153 -19.18 8.62 11.70
C ARG A 153 -18.52 7.96 10.51
N THR A 154 -19.12 8.13 9.33
CA THR A 154 -18.54 7.66 8.06
C THR A 154 -17.97 8.85 7.34
N SER A 155 -16.76 8.70 6.79
CA SER A 155 -16.15 9.72 5.94
C SER A 155 -16.11 9.18 4.51
N ASN A 156 -16.94 9.70 3.63
CA ASN A 156 -17.18 9.16 2.30
C ASN A 156 -16.68 10.14 1.21
N PHE A 157 -16.18 9.59 0.10
CA PHE A 157 -15.80 10.34 -1.10
C PHE A 157 -14.69 11.39 -0.89
N ASN A 158 -13.85 11.23 0.12
CA ASN A 158 -12.71 12.12 0.33
C ASN A 158 -11.66 11.94 -0.75
N ARG A 159 -11.16 13.04 -1.31
CA ARG A 159 -10.08 13.03 -2.29
C ARG A 159 -8.87 13.78 -1.78
N SER A 160 -7.77 13.07 -1.59
CA SER A 160 -6.47 13.62 -1.21
C SER A 160 -5.47 13.38 -2.33
N GLN A 161 -4.66 14.41 -2.58
CA GLN A 161 -3.58 14.34 -3.54
C GLN A 161 -2.35 15.02 -2.93
N VAL A 162 -1.27 14.26 -2.80
CA VAL A 162 0.05 14.75 -2.42
C VAL A 162 0.96 14.60 -3.63
N ILE A 163 1.50 15.71 -4.11
CA ILE A 163 2.56 15.72 -5.12
C ILE A 163 3.77 16.42 -4.51
N GLN A 164 4.86 15.70 -4.33
CA GLN A 164 6.12 16.26 -3.85
C GLN A 164 7.20 16.03 -4.89
N ARG A 165 7.86 17.10 -5.31
CA ARG A 165 8.98 17.06 -6.26
C ARG A 165 10.19 17.74 -5.64
N GLY A 166 11.35 17.10 -5.72
CA GLY A 166 12.61 17.64 -5.16
C GLY A 166 13.04 16.91 -3.89
N SER A 167 13.79 17.60 -3.04
CA SER A 167 14.42 16.99 -1.87
C SER A 167 13.87 17.52 -0.55
N GLY A 168 13.58 16.63 0.40
CA GLY A 168 13.25 17.00 1.78
C GLY A 168 11.85 17.58 2.00
N ASN A 169 10.93 17.44 1.04
CA ASN A 169 9.58 17.98 1.22
C ASN A 169 8.81 17.17 2.26
N THR A 170 8.04 17.85 3.12
CA THR A 170 7.11 17.21 4.06
C THR A 170 5.68 17.63 3.73
N SER A 171 4.74 16.68 3.68
CA SER A 171 3.32 16.91 3.41
C SER A 171 2.48 16.12 4.38
N MET A 172 1.46 16.77 4.95
CA MET A 172 0.43 16.11 5.74
C MET A 172 -0.92 16.51 5.17
N VAL A 173 -1.72 15.52 4.74
CA VAL A 173 -3.10 15.72 4.32
C VAL A 173 -3.99 14.97 5.29
N THR A 174 -4.93 15.68 5.89
CA THR A 174 -5.95 15.09 6.74
C THR A 174 -7.32 15.55 6.25
N GLN A 175 -8.20 14.59 5.94
CA GLN A 175 -9.56 14.84 5.50
C GLN A 175 -10.54 14.05 6.37
N PHE A 176 -11.42 14.79 7.04
CA PHE A 176 -12.55 14.30 7.82
C PHE A 176 -13.82 14.93 7.24
N ASP A 177 -14.86 14.14 7.00
CA ASP A 177 -16.19 14.70 6.74
C ASP A 177 -16.79 15.24 8.05
N GLN A 178 -17.54 16.34 7.93
CA GLN A 178 -18.33 16.94 9.02
C GLN A 178 -19.61 16.15 9.26
#